data_AF-A0A6B0CRA7-F1
#
_entry.id   AF-A0A6B0CRA7-F1
#
_cell.length_a   1.000
_cell.length_b   1.000
_cell.length_c   1.000
_cell.angle_alpha   90.00
_cell.angle_beta   90.00
_cell.angle_gamma   90.00
#
_symmetry.space_group_name_H-M   'P 1'
#
loop_
_entity.id
_entity.type
_entity.pdbx_description
1 polymer ?
#
loop_
_entity_poly.entity_id
_entity_poly.type
_entity_poly.pdbx_seq_one_letter_code
_entity_poly.pdbx_strand_id
1 'polypeptide(L)'
;NADSTKQNAYTTKVTNAEHIISGTPTVVTTPSEVTAAANQVNSAKQELNGDERLRVAKQNANTAIDALTQLNTPQKAKLKEQVGQANRLEDVQSVQTNGQSLNNAMKGLRDSIANETTVKASQNYTDASPNNQSTYNSAVSNAKGIINQTNNPTMDTSAITQATTQVNNAKNGLNGAENLRNAQNTAKQNLNTLSHLTNNQKSAISSQIDRAGHVSEVTAAKNAATELNAQMGNLEQAIHDQNTVKQGVNFTDADKAKRDAYTNAVSRAETILNKTQGANTSKQDVEAAIQNVTSAKNALNGDQNVTNAKNAAKNALNNLTSINNAQKRDLTTKIDQATTVAGVEAVSNTGTQLNTAMANLQNGINDKANTLASENYHDADSDKKTAYTQAVTNAENILNKNSGSNLDKAAVENALSQVTNAKGALNGNHNLEQAKSNANTTINGLQHLTTAQKDKLKQQVQQAQNVAGVDTVKSSANTLNGAMGTLRNSIQDNTATKNGQNYLDATESNKTNYNNAVDSANGVINATSNPNMDANAINQIATQVTSTKNALDGTHNLTQAKQTATNA
;
A
#
# COMPACT_ATOMS: atom_id res chain seq x y z
N ASN A 1 -49.79 -103.52 -16.55
CA ASN A 1 -50.52 -102.67 -15.58
C ASN A 1 -51.33 -103.45 -14.57
N ALA A 2 -51.89 -104.63 -14.89
CA ALA A 2 -52.60 -105.43 -13.90
C ALA A 2 -51.68 -105.83 -12.73
N ASP A 3 -52.25 -106.00 -11.55
CA ASP A 3 -51.53 -106.48 -10.37
C ASP A 3 -50.86 -107.83 -10.64
N SER A 4 -49.63 -108.03 -10.16
CA SER A 4 -48.85 -109.26 -10.44
C SER A 4 -49.57 -110.51 -9.96
N THR A 5 -50.30 -110.43 -8.85
CA THR A 5 -51.12 -111.54 -8.32
C THR A 5 -52.25 -111.89 -9.27
N LYS A 6 -52.91 -110.88 -9.83
CA LYS A 6 -54.04 -111.05 -10.77
C LYS A 6 -53.57 -111.47 -12.17
N GLN A 7 -52.41 -110.97 -12.61
CA GLN A 7 -51.74 -111.44 -13.82
C GLN A 7 -51.41 -112.92 -13.71
N ASN A 8 -50.77 -113.33 -12.60
CA ASN A 8 -50.45 -114.74 -12.35
C ASN A 8 -51.72 -115.60 -12.28
N ALA A 9 -52.77 -115.15 -11.58
CA ALA A 9 -54.05 -115.87 -11.53
C ALA A 9 -54.66 -116.08 -12.92
N TYR A 10 -54.69 -115.05 -13.77
CA TYR A 10 -55.14 -115.16 -15.16
C TYR A 10 -54.27 -116.12 -15.98
N THR A 11 -52.94 -115.98 -15.91
CA THR A 11 -51.99 -116.86 -16.60
C THR A 11 -52.18 -118.31 -16.17
N THR A 12 -52.31 -118.60 -14.87
CA THR A 12 -52.57 -119.96 -14.37
C THR A 12 -53.89 -120.52 -14.91
N LYS A 13 -54.96 -119.71 -14.98
CA LYS A 13 -56.24 -120.16 -15.55
C LYS A 13 -56.17 -120.38 -17.06
N VAL A 14 -55.44 -119.54 -17.80
CA VAL A 14 -55.18 -119.72 -19.24
C VAL A 14 -54.38 -120.99 -19.48
N THR A 15 -53.28 -121.21 -18.75
CA THR A 15 -52.48 -122.45 -18.85
C THR A 15 -53.32 -123.69 -18.52
N ASN A 16 -54.22 -123.62 -17.54
CA ASN A 16 -55.14 -124.71 -17.25
C ASN A 16 -56.14 -124.96 -18.41
N ALA A 17 -56.63 -123.92 -19.07
CA ALA A 17 -57.49 -124.06 -20.26
C ALA A 17 -56.72 -124.59 -21.48
N GLU A 18 -55.46 -124.18 -21.66
CA GLU A 18 -54.56 -124.70 -22.69
C GLU A 18 -54.30 -126.20 -22.50
N HIS A 19 -54.06 -126.65 -21.26
CA HIS A 19 -53.93 -128.08 -20.92
C HIS A 19 -55.19 -128.89 -21.26
N ILE A 20 -56.38 -128.32 -21.07
CA ILE A 20 -57.67 -128.95 -21.43
C ILE A 20 -57.83 -129.05 -22.95
N ILE A 21 -57.41 -128.04 -23.72
CA ILE A 21 -57.43 -128.03 -25.19
C ILE A 21 -56.41 -129.02 -25.78
N SER A 22 -55.22 -129.13 -25.17
CA SER A 22 -54.13 -129.99 -25.63
C SER A 22 -54.23 -131.45 -25.15
N GLY A 23 -55.23 -131.79 -24.32
CA GLY A 23 -55.45 -133.13 -23.78
C GLY A 23 -54.35 -133.64 -22.85
N THR A 24 -53.55 -132.73 -22.28
CA THR A 24 -52.34 -133.03 -21.49
C THR A 24 -52.33 -132.15 -20.25
N PRO A 25 -52.26 -132.69 -19.02
CA PRO A 25 -51.87 -134.07 -18.67
C PRO A 25 -53.00 -135.11 -18.64
N THR A 26 -54.27 -134.74 -18.85
CA THR A 26 -55.42 -135.67 -18.80
C THR A 26 -56.48 -135.29 -19.83
N VAL A 27 -57.00 -136.27 -20.60
CA VAL A 27 -58.02 -136.05 -21.64
C VAL A 27 -59.39 -135.79 -20.99
N VAL A 28 -59.90 -134.57 -21.18
CA VAL A 28 -61.22 -134.14 -20.69
C VAL A 28 -62.29 -134.44 -21.75
N THR A 29 -63.27 -135.29 -21.41
CA THR A 29 -64.33 -135.73 -22.35
C THR A 29 -65.71 -135.14 -22.03
N THR A 30 -65.85 -134.32 -20.97
CA THR A 30 -67.14 -133.73 -20.58
C THR A 30 -67.26 -132.26 -20.99
N PRO A 31 -68.35 -131.86 -21.69
CA PRO A 31 -68.59 -130.46 -22.08
C PRO A 31 -68.66 -129.47 -20.91
N SER A 32 -69.03 -129.93 -19.71
CA SER A 32 -69.12 -129.12 -18.49
C SER A 32 -67.76 -128.65 -17.98
N GLU A 33 -66.70 -129.47 -18.07
CA GLU A 33 -65.35 -129.12 -17.59
C GLU A 33 -64.68 -128.10 -18.52
N VAL A 34 -64.88 -128.22 -19.84
CA VAL A 34 -64.46 -127.23 -20.83
C VAL A 34 -65.14 -125.88 -20.58
N THR A 35 -66.45 -125.91 -20.29
CA THR A 35 -67.23 -124.71 -19.96
C THR A 35 -66.75 -124.08 -18.64
N ALA A 36 -66.44 -124.88 -17.62
CA ALA A 36 -65.92 -124.39 -16.34
C ALA A 36 -64.54 -123.73 -16.49
N ALA A 37 -63.63 -124.31 -17.27
CA ALA A 37 -62.31 -123.73 -17.52
C ALA A 37 -62.41 -122.42 -18.31
N ALA A 38 -63.26 -122.36 -19.34
CA ALA A 38 -63.54 -121.11 -20.06
C ALA A 38 -64.13 -120.03 -19.14
N ASN A 39 -65.05 -120.39 -18.24
CA ASN A 39 -65.61 -119.48 -17.25
C ASN A 39 -64.57 -118.99 -16.23
N GLN A 40 -63.64 -119.85 -15.80
CA GLN A 40 -62.55 -119.46 -14.91
C GLN A 40 -61.55 -118.51 -15.58
N VAL A 41 -61.21 -118.74 -16.86
CA VAL A 41 -60.39 -117.81 -17.66
C VAL A 41 -61.10 -116.48 -17.80
N ASN A 42 -62.40 -116.48 -18.14
CA ASN A 42 -63.18 -115.24 -18.25
C ASN A 42 -63.30 -114.50 -16.92
N SER A 43 -63.49 -115.20 -15.80
CA SER A 43 -63.54 -114.59 -14.47
C SER A 43 -62.19 -113.95 -14.11
N ALA A 44 -61.08 -114.69 -14.27
CA ALA A 44 -59.75 -114.16 -14.01
C ALA A 44 -59.36 -113.02 -14.97
N LYS A 45 -59.86 -113.04 -16.21
CA LYS A 45 -59.72 -111.94 -17.18
C LYS A 45 -60.44 -110.68 -16.72
N GLN A 46 -61.66 -110.81 -16.23
CA GLN A 46 -62.44 -109.68 -15.68
C GLN A 46 -61.80 -109.12 -14.41
N GLU A 47 -61.09 -109.95 -13.64
CA GLU A 47 -60.34 -109.51 -12.46
C GLU A 47 -59.08 -108.71 -12.79
N LEU A 48 -58.53 -108.80 -14.02
CA LEU A 48 -57.38 -108.00 -14.46
C LEU A 48 -57.69 -106.51 -14.32
N ASN A 49 -57.06 -105.88 -13.35
CA ASN A 49 -57.32 -104.49 -12.95
C ASN A 49 -56.35 -103.49 -13.57
N GLY A 50 -55.75 -103.82 -14.72
CA GLY A 50 -54.71 -102.98 -15.32
C GLY A 50 -55.18 -101.58 -15.68
N ASP A 51 -56.38 -101.48 -16.25
CA ASP A 51 -56.98 -100.21 -16.66
C ASP A 51 -57.39 -99.37 -15.45
N GLU A 52 -57.97 -100.00 -14.42
CA GLU A 52 -58.35 -99.34 -13.17
C GLU A 52 -57.13 -98.82 -12.40
N ARG A 53 -56.07 -99.63 -12.28
CA ARG A 53 -54.81 -99.19 -11.66
C ARG A 53 -54.19 -98.03 -12.43
N LEU A 54 -54.19 -98.08 -13.76
CA LEU A 54 -53.69 -96.99 -14.60
C LEU A 54 -54.53 -95.71 -14.41
N ARG A 55 -55.86 -95.83 -14.36
CA ARG A 55 -56.78 -94.71 -14.12
C ARG A 55 -56.52 -94.05 -12.75
N VAL A 56 -56.41 -94.85 -11.68
CA VAL A 56 -56.10 -94.36 -10.33
C VAL A 56 -54.71 -93.70 -10.28
N ALA A 57 -53.70 -94.30 -10.91
CA ALA A 57 -52.37 -93.71 -10.99
C ALA A 57 -52.38 -92.35 -11.71
N LYS A 58 -53.10 -92.24 -12.83
CA LYS A 58 -53.29 -90.95 -13.55
C LYS A 58 -54.00 -89.91 -12.68
N GLN A 59 -55.03 -90.30 -11.93
CA GLN A 59 -55.74 -89.41 -11.02
C GLN A 59 -54.81 -88.88 -9.92
N ASN A 60 -54.07 -89.76 -9.26
CA ASN A 60 -53.11 -89.38 -8.22
C ASN A 60 -51.98 -88.50 -8.77
N ALA A 61 -51.49 -88.80 -9.99
CA ALA A 61 -50.49 -87.98 -10.67
C ALA A 61 -51.01 -86.57 -10.96
N ASN A 62 -52.24 -86.44 -11.44
CA ASN A 62 -52.87 -85.14 -11.65
C ASN A 62 -52.99 -84.34 -10.34
N THR A 63 -53.40 -84.98 -9.24
CA THR A 63 -53.45 -84.34 -7.91
C THR A 63 -52.07 -83.90 -7.43
N ALA A 64 -51.05 -84.74 -7.61
CA ALA A 64 -49.67 -84.39 -7.27
C ALA A 64 -49.17 -83.19 -8.10
N ILE A 65 -49.45 -83.16 -9.41
CA ILE A 65 -49.12 -82.04 -10.30
C ILE A 65 -49.80 -80.74 -9.85
N ASP A 66 -51.05 -80.81 -9.40
CA ASP A 66 -51.76 -79.64 -8.88
C ASP A 66 -51.07 -79.05 -7.64
N ALA A 67 -50.52 -79.90 -6.77
CA ALA A 67 -49.79 -79.50 -5.57
C ALA A 67 -48.41 -78.87 -5.85
N LEU A 68 -47.89 -78.94 -7.08
CA LEU A 68 -46.60 -78.33 -7.47
C LEU A 68 -46.73 -76.80 -7.58
N THR A 69 -46.51 -76.07 -6.50
CA THR A 69 -46.83 -74.63 -6.41
C THR A 69 -45.93 -73.70 -7.22
N GLN A 70 -44.76 -74.15 -7.67
CA GLN A 70 -43.77 -73.31 -8.35
C GLN A 70 -43.97 -73.27 -9.87
N LEU A 71 -44.75 -74.21 -10.40
CA LEU A 71 -45.08 -74.29 -11.82
C LEU A 71 -46.10 -73.22 -12.23
N ASN A 72 -45.93 -72.66 -13.42
CA ASN A 72 -46.98 -71.85 -14.04
C ASN A 72 -48.15 -72.74 -14.53
N THR A 73 -49.31 -72.13 -14.77
CA THR A 73 -50.52 -72.87 -15.18
C THR A 73 -50.30 -73.71 -16.46
N PRO A 74 -49.65 -73.19 -17.52
CA PRO A 74 -49.41 -74.00 -18.71
C PRO A 74 -48.47 -75.19 -18.48
N GLN A 75 -47.44 -75.07 -17.62
CA GLN A 75 -46.57 -76.20 -17.26
C GLN A 75 -47.36 -77.33 -16.60
N LYS A 76 -48.26 -76.99 -15.65
CA LYS A 76 -49.16 -77.98 -15.03
C LYS A 76 -50.07 -78.62 -16.07
N ALA A 77 -50.66 -77.83 -16.96
CA ALA A 77 -51.53 -78.34 -18.02
C ALA A 77 -50.79 -79.33 -18.95
N LYS A 78 -49.55 -79.00 -19.33
CA LYS A 78 -48.74 -79.88 -20.20
C LYS A 78 -48.34 -81.19 -19.50
N LEU A 79 -48.01 -81.14 -18.21
CA LEU A 79 -47.76 -82.36 -17.42
C LEU A 79 -49.03 -83.23 -17.34
N LYS A 80 -50.20 -82.62 -17.10
CA LYS A 80 -51.49 -83.36 -17.09
C LYS A 80 -51.84 -83.98 -18.44
N GLU A 81 -51.52 -83.30 -19.54
CA GLU A 81 -51.64 -83.84 -20.89
C GLU A 81 -50.74 -85.09 -21.07
N GLN A 82 -49.48 -85.02 -20.62
CA GLN A 82 -48.55 -86.15 -20.64
C GLN A 82 -49.03 -87.32 -19.75
N VAL A 83 -49.60 -87.04 -18.57
CA VAL A 83 -50.25 -88.06 -17.73
C VAL A 83 -51.42 -88.70 -18.48
N GLY A 84 -52.23 -87.91 -19.19
CA GLY A 84 -53.33 -88.40 -20.03
C GLY A 84 -52.86 -89.39 -21.11
N GLN A 85 -51.72 -89.10 -21.75
CA GLN A 85 -51.13 -89.90 -22.83
C GLN A 85 -50.37 -91.14 -22.36
N ALA A 86 -50.00 -91.24 -21.09
CA ALA A 86 -49.27 -92.38 -20.53
C ALA A 86 -50.08 -93.69 -20.63
N ASN A 87 -49.46 -94.78 -21.08
CA ASN A 87 -50.12 -96.09 -21.24
C ASN A 87 -49.67 -97.13 -20.21
N ARG A 88 -48.58 -96.86 -19.48
CA ARG A 88 -48.03 -97.74 -18.43
C ARG A 88 -47.93 -97.00 -17.11
N LEU A 89 -48.00 -97.74 -16.00
CA LEU A 89 -47.85 -97.17 -14.66
C LEU A 89 -46.50 -96.46 -14.46
N GLU A 90 -45.43 -97.00 -15.07
CA GLU A 90 -44.10 -96.39 -15.04
C GLU A 90 -44.03 -95.06 -15.82
N ASP A 91 -44.77 -94.93 -16.91
CA ASP A 91 -44.84 -93.67 -17.69
C ASP A 91 -45.48 -92.57 -16.84
N VAL A 92 -46.56 -92.90 -16.11
CA VAL A 92 -47.22 -91.98 -15.17
C VAL A 92 -46.26 -91.54 -14.06
N GLN A 93 -45.52 -92.50 -13.49
CA GLN A 93 -44.51 -92.21 -12.47
C GLN A 93 -43.37 -91.33 -13.01
N SER A 94 -42.93 -91.55 -14.24
CA SER A 94 -41.92 -90.74 -14.92
C SER A 94 -42.38 -89.29 -15.10
N VAL A 95 -43.64 -89.07 -15.50
CA VAL A 95 -44.23 -87.72 -15.62
C VAL A 95 -44.29 -87.03 -14.24
N GLN A 96 -44.62 -87.74 -13.16
CA GLN A 96 -44.59 -87.15 -11.81
C GLN A 96 -43.17 -86.73 -11.39
N THR A 97 -42.17 -87.59 -11.61
CA THR A 97 -40.76 -87.28 -11.33
C THR A 97 -40.29 -86.07 -12.14
N ASN A 98 -40.63 -86.02 -13.44
CA ASN A 98 -40.33 -84.87 -14.29
C ASN A 98 -41.02 -83.60 -13.81
N GLY A 99 -42.28 -83.69 -13.37
CA GLY A 99 -43.02 -82.59 -12.78
C GLY A 99 -42.34 -82.05 -11.51
N GLN A 100 -41.86 -82.92 -10.63
CA GLN A 100 -41.12 -82.51 -9.43
C GLN A 100 -39.80 -81.82 -9.77
N SER A 101 -39.02 -82.37 -10.71
CA SER A 101 -37.77 -81.76 -11.19
C SER A 101 -38.02 -80.39 -11.81
N LEU A 102 -39.06 -80.25 -12.63
CA LEU A 102 -39.48 -78.97 -13.21
C LEU A 102 -39.90 -77.96 -12.14
N ASN A 103 -40.66 -78.41 -11.13
CA ASN A 103 -41.08 -77.57 -10.01
C ASN A 103 -39.88 -77.06 -9.21
N ASN A 104 -38.88 -77.90 -8.98
CA ASN A 104 -37.64 -77.52 -8.31
C ASN A 104 -36.83 -76.50 -9.13
N ALA A 105 -36.70 -76.70 -10.45
CA ALA A 105 -36.03 -75.75 -11.34
C ALA A 105 -36.75 -74.39 -11.35
N MET A 106 -38.09 -74.39 -11.41
CA MET A 106 -38.91 -73.17 -11.35
C MET A 106 -38.82 -72.45 -10.00
N LYS A 107 -38.65 -73.20 -8.90
CA LYS A 107 -38.34 -72.63 -7.59
C LYS A 107 -37.02 -71.87 -7.63
N GLY A 108 -35.95 -72.50 -8.14
CA GLY A 108 -34.64 -71.86 -8.27
C GLY A 108 -34.68 -70.58 -9.11
N LEU A 109 -35.45 -70.59 -10.21
CA LEU A 109 -35.63 -69.42 -11.06
C LEU A 109 -36.34 -68.28 -10.31
N ARG A 110 -37.42 -68.58 -9.57
CA ARG A 110 -38.13 -67.58 -8.75
C ARG A 110 -37.25 -66.99 -7.65
N ASP A 111 -36.53 -67.85 -6.93
CA ASP A 111 -35.61 -67.45 -5.88
C ASP A 111 -34.51 -66.53 -6.41
N SER A 112 -34.01 -66.76 -7.63
CA SER A 112 -32.95 -65.95 -8.25
C SER A 112 -33.33 -64.49 -8.49
N ILE A 113 -34.63 -64.22 -8.72
CA ILE A 113 -35.15 -62.86 -8.96
C ILE A 113 -35.89 -62.26 -7.76
N ALA A 114 -36.07 -63.01 -6.67
CA ALA A 114 -36.86 -62.57 -5.51
C ALA A 114 -36.36 -61.25 -4.89
N ASN A 115 -35.06 -61.01 -4.95
CA ASN A 115 -34.39 -59.83 -4.39
C ASN A 115 -34.07 -58.74 -5.41
N GLU A 116 -34.72 -58.71 -6.58
CA GLU A 116 -34.43 -57.74 -7.65
C GLU A 116 -34.44 -56.28 -7.16
N THR A 117 -35.49 -55.88 -6.44
CA THR A 117 -35.63 -54.49 -5.94
C THR A 117 -34.47 -54.12 -5.03
N THR A 118 -34.07 -55.00 -4.11
CA THR A 118 -32.94 -54.79 -3.20
C THR A 118 -31.63 -54.70 -3.96
N VAL A 119 -31.42 -55.55 -4.98
CA VAL A 119 -30.23 -55.48 -5.83
C VAL A 119 -30.18 -54.14 -6.57
N LYS A 120 -31.29 -53.71 -7.19
CA LYS A 120 -31.35 -52.44 -7.93
C LYS A 120 -31.19 -51.19 -7.07
N ALA A 121 -31.58 -51.26 -5.80
CA ALA A 121 -31.37 -50.18 -4.84
C ALA A 121 -29.93 -50.16 -4.26
N SER A 122 -29.17 -51.23 -4.42
CA SER A 122 -27.82 -51.33 -3.85
C SER A 122 -26.80 -50.48 -4.62
N GLN A 123 -25.81 -49.95 -3.89
CA GLN A 123 -24.64 -49.27 -4.45
C GLN A 123 -23.97 -50.09 -5.56
N ASN A 124 -23.85 -51.41 -5.36
CA ASN A 124 -23.18 -52.28 -6.33
C ASN A 124 -23.91 -52.34 -7.68
N TYR A 125 -25.22 -52.09 -7.72
CA TYR A 125 -25.97 -51.93 -8.97
C TYR A 125 -25.93 -50.48 -9.46
N THR A 126 -26.23 -49.50 -8.61
CA THR A 126 -26.38 -48.10 -9.05
C THR A 126 -25.09 -47.54 -9.66
N ASP A 127 -23.94 -47.98 -9.15
CA ASP A 127 -22.63 -47.55 -9.61
C ASP A 127 -21.99 -48.55 -10.59
N ALA A 128 -22.66 -49.67 -10.90
CA ALA A 128 -22.18 -50.61 -11.90
C ALA A 128 -22.13 -49.95 -13.29
N SER A 129 -21.27 -50.48 -14.15
CA SER A 129 -21.23 -50.06 -15.54
C SER A 129 -22.60 -50.25 -16.21
N PRO A 130 -23.00 -49.36 -17.14
CA PRO A 130 -24.27 -49.48 -17.85
C PRO A 130 -24.46 -50.86 -18.51
N ASN A 131 -23.37 -51.46 -19.00
CA ASN A 131 -23.39 -52.79 -19.58
C ASN A 131 -23.76 -53.88 -18.56
N ASN A 132 -23.20 -53.83 -17.35
CA ASN A 132 -23.47 -54.84 -16.32
C ASN A 132 -24.88 -54.66 -15.73
N GLN A 133 -25.35 -53.41 -15.60
CA GLN A 133 -26.76 -53.13 -15.26
C GLN A 133 -27.70 -53.71 -16.31
N SER A 134 -27.45 -53.46 -17.59
CA SER A 134 -28.25 -53.99 -18.70
C SER A 134 -28.24 -55.52 -18.75
N THR A 135 -27.08 -56.14 -18.54
CA THR A 135 -26.93 -57.60 -18.47
C THR A 135 -27.80 -58.19 -17.35
N TYR A 136 -27.76 -57.60 -16.15
CA TYR A 136 -28.61 -58.02 -15.03
C TYR A 136 -30.11 -57.85 -15.35
N ASN A 137 -30.49 -56.67 -15.85
CA ASN A 137 -31.89 -56.38 -16.22
C ASN A 137 -32.43 -57.34 -17.28
N SER A 138 -31.61 -57.68 -18.27
CA SER A 138 -31.96 -58.61 -19.35
C SER A 138 -32.14 -60.03 -18.80
N ALA A 139 -31.22 -60.51 -17.96
CA ALA A 139 -31.33 -61.83 -17.34
C ALA A 139 -32.58 -61.95 -16.45
N VAL A 140 -32.87 -60.93 -15.64
CA VAL A 140 -34.09 -60.87 -14.82
C VAL A 140 -35.36 -60.82 -15.69
N SER A 141 -35.35 -60.06 -16.78
CA SER A 141 -36.48 -59.98 -17.71
C SER A 141 -36.74 -61.33 -18.40
N ASN A 142 -35.68 -62.03 -18.80
CA ASN A 142 -35.77 -63.39 -19.36
C ASN A 142 -36.37 -64.37 -18.33
N ALA A 143 -35.88 -64.35 -17.09
CA ALA A 143 -36.42 -65.16 -16.00
C ALA A 143 -37.92 -64.87 -15.75
N LYS A 144 -38.32 -63.60 -15.68
CA LYS A 144 -39.74 -63.20 -15.58
C LYS A 144 -40.56 -63.69 -16.76
N GLY A 145 -39.99 -63.66 -17.97
CA GLY A 145 -40.59 -64.22 -19.18
C GLY A 145 -40.98 -65.68 -19.00
N ILE A 146 -40.04 -66.54 -18.60
CA ILE A 146 -40.28 -67.97 -18.33
C ILE A 146 -41.29 -68.18 -17.19
N ILE A 147 -41.18 -67.40 -16.12
CA ILE A 147 -42.07 -67.46 -14.94
C ILE A 147 -43.53 -67.19 -15.31
N ASN A 148 -43.78 -66.25 -16.22
CA ASN A 148 -45.10 -65.72 -16.57
C ASN A 148 -45.65 -66.23 -17.92
N GLN A 149 -45.03 -67.23 -18.55
CA GLN A 149 -45.53 -67.81 -19.80
C GLN A 149 -46.99 -68.26 -19.65
N THR A 150 -47.84 -67.81 -20.58
CA THR A 150 -49.28 -68.15 -20.63
C THR A 150 -49.61 -69.18 -21.70
N ASN A 151 -48.74 -69.36 -22.69
CA ASN A 151 -48.85 -70.33 -23.77
C ASN A 151 -47.47 -70.92 -24.07
N ASN A 152 -47.41 -72.17 -24.55
CA ASN A 152 -46.16 -72.87 -24.91
C ASN A 152 -45.09 -72.80 -23.80
N PRO A 153 -45.35 -73.43 -22.63
CA PRO A 153 -44.44 -73.35 -21.49
C PRO A 153 -43.07 -73.95 -21.81
N THR A 154 -42.02 -73.36 -21.26
CA THR A 154 -40.70 -73.99 -21.17
C THR A 154 -40.80 -75.19 -20.20
N MET A 155 -40.71 -76.40 -20.76
CA MET A 155 -40.74 -77.66 -20.01
C MET A 155 -39.33 -78.23 -19.75
N ASP A 156 -38.31 -77.69 -20.42
CA ASP A 156 -36.92 -78.14 -20.26
C ASP A 156 -36.32 -77.56 -18.97
N THR A 157 -36.05 -78.46 -18.02
CA THR A 157 -35.40 -78.13 -16.75
C THR A 157 -34.01 -77.53 -16.92
N SER A 158 -33.28 -77.90 -17.98
CA SER A 158 -31.94 -77.38 -18.25
C SER A 158 -32.01 -75.92 -18.69
N ALA A 159 -32.94 -75.57 -19.58
CA ALA A 159 -33.18 -74.18 -19.99
C ALA A 159 -33.56 -73.27 -18.81
N ILE A 160 -34.41 -73.76 -17.88
CA ILE A 160 -34.80 -73.01 -16.67
C ILE A 160 -33.61 -72.83 -15.71
N THR A 161 -32.82 -73.88 -15.54
CA THR A 161 -31.59 -73.84 -14.73
C THR A 161 -30.57 -72.88 -15.35
N GLN A 162 -30.44 -72.86 -16.68
CA GLN A 162 -29.57 -71.93 -17.39
C GLN A 162 -30.00 -70.47 -17.19
N ALA A 163 -31.31 -70.17 -17.25
CA ALA A 163 -31.82 -68.83 -16.95
C ALA A 163 -31.53 -68.41 -15.50
N THR A 164 -31.64 -69.35 -14.55
CA THR A 164 -31.27 -69.14 -13.14
C THR A 164 -29.78 -68.78 -13.01
N THR A 165 -28.91 -69.55 -13.67
CA THR A 165 -27.46 -69.30 -13.71
C THR A 165 -27.13 -67.94 -14.33
N GLN A 166 -27.81 -67.55 -15.41
CA GLN A 166 -27.60 -66.25 -16.04
C GLN A 166 -27.94 -65.09 -15.10
N VAL A 167 -29.06 -65.16 -14.36
CA VAL A 167 -29.42 -64.14 -13.35
C VAL A 167 -28.35 -64.04 -12.28
N ASN A 168 -27.91 -65.18 -11.72
CA ASN A 168 -26.88 -65.20 -10.67
C ASN A 168 -25.53 -64.67 -11.17
N ASN A 169 -25.10 -65.07 -12.36
CA ASN A 169 -23.85 -64.59 -12.97
C ASN A 169 -23.92 -63.08 -13.26
N ALA A 170 -25.03 -62.59 -13.80
CA ALA A 170 -25.21 -61.17 -14.07
C ALA A 170 -25.26 -60.33 -12.78
N LYS A 171 -25.89 -60.86 -11.72
CA LYS A 171 -25.89 -60.25 -10.38
C LYS A 171 -24.48 -60.17 -9.80
N ASN A 172 -23.70 -61.24 -9.90
CA ASN A 172 -22.32 -61.28 -9.43
C ASN A 172 -21.38 -60.42 -10.29
N GLY A 173 -21.72 -60.21 -11.56
CA GLY A 173 -21.00 -59.32 -12.48
C GLY A 173 -21.25 -57.83 -12.24
N LEU A 174 -22.16 -57.44 -11.34
CA LEU A 174 -22.33 -56.03 -10.96
C LEU A 174 -21.06 -55.52 -10.27
N ASN A 175 -20.50 -54.44 -10.80
CA ASN A 175 -19.17 -53.94 -10.45
C ASN A 175 -19.18 -52.56 -9.79
N GLY A 176 -20.31 -52.12 -9.20
CA GLY A 176 -20.40 -50.80 -8.58
C GLY A 176 -19.43 -50.60 -7.41
N ALA A 177 -19.18 -51.62 -6.59
CA ALA A 177 -18.23 -51.54 -5.48
C ALA A 177 -16.77 -51.40 -5.95
N GLU A 178 -16.43 -51.99 -7.10
CA GLU A 178 -15.12 -51.82 -7.73
C GLU A 178 -15.00 -50.43 -8.35
N ASN A 179 -16.03 -49.96 -9.05
CA ASN A 179 -16.07 -48.62 -9.63
C ASN A 179 -15.92 -47.54 -8.55
N LEU A 180 -16.57 -47.69 -7.39
CA LEU A 180 -16.41 -46.79 -6.24
C LEU A 180 -14.96 -46.75 -5.74
N ARG A 181 -14.36 -47.91 -5.49
CA ARG A 181 -12.95 -48.00 -5.06
C ARG A 181 -11.99 -47.35 -6.07
N ASN A 182 -12.21 -47.58 -7.36
CA ASN A 182 -11.43 -46.96 -8.42
C ASN A 182 -11.59 -45.45 -8.43
N ALA A 183 -12.83 -44.94 -8.33
CA ALA A 183 -13.11 -43.52 -8.24
C ALA A 183 -12.41 -42.89 -7.02
N GLN A 184 -12.48 -43.53 -5.85
CA GLN A 184 -11.81 -43.05 -4.62
C GLN A 184 -10.30 -42.95 -4.80
N ASN A 185 -9.67 -43.99 -5.38
CA ASN A 185 -8.24 -44.00 -5.67
C ASN A 185 -7.84 -42.89 -6.65
N THR A 186 -8.58 -42.72 -7.74
CA THR A 186 -8.33 -41.65 -8.72
C THR A 186 -8.51 -40.26 -8.10
N ALA A 187 -9.53 -40.07 -7.26
CA ALA A 187 -9.75 -38.79 -6.58
C ALA A 187 -8.61 -38.48 -5.59
N LYS A 188 -8.11 -39.46 -4.84
CA LYS A 188 -6.95 -39.30 -3.96
C LYS A 188 -5.66 -38.99 -4.74
N GLN A 189 -5.43 -39.65 -5.86
CA GLN A 189 -4.30 -39.34 -6.73
C GLN A 189 -4.38 -37.91 -7.24
N ASN A 190 -5.56 -37.48 -7.71
CA ASN A 190 -5.76 -36.10 -8.15
C ASN A 190 -5.57 -35.09 -7.00
N LEU A 191 -6.10 -35.37 -5.80
CA LEU A 191 -5.90 -34.54 -4.61
C LEU A 191 -4.42 -34.33 -4.27
N ASN A 192 -3.58 -35.35 -4.48
CA ASN A 192 -2.14 -35.23 -4.27
C ASN A 192 -1.47 -34.26 -5.25
N THR A 193 -1.98 -34.16 -6.49
CA THR A 193 -1.48 -33.22 -7.51
C THR A 193 -1.85 -31.76 -7.25
N LEU A 194 -2.84 -31.49 -6.39
CA LEU A 194 -3.27 -30.13 -6.05
C LEU A 194 -2.21 -29.44 -5.19
N SER A 195 -1.54 -28.44 -5.74
CA SER A 195 -0.35 -27.80 -5.17
C SER A 195 -0.66 -26.74 -4.12
N HIS A 196 -1.81 -26.04 -4.19
CA HIS A 196 -2.12 -24.86 -3.38
C HIS A 196 -2.87 -25.15 -2.08
N LEU A 197 -3.50 -26.33 -1.94
CA LEU A 197 -4.15 -26.74 -0.69
C LEU A 197 -3.16 -26.88 0.48
N THR A 198 -3.65 -26.65 1.70
CA THR A 198 -2.95 -26.96 2.95
C THR A 198 -3.05 -28.43 3.30
N ASN A 199 -2.19 -28.92 4.21
CA ASN A 199 -2.25 -30.31 4.68
C ASN A 199 -3.58 -30.62 5.39
N ASN A 200 -4.12 -29.66 6.14
CA ASN A 200 -5.42 -29.83 6.81
C ASN A 200 -6.58 -29.88 5.82
N GLN A 201 -6.55 -29.08 4.76
CA GLN A 201 -7.53 -29.16 3.66
C GLN A 201 -7.44 -30.51 2.94
N LYS A 202 -6.23 -30.95 2.57
CA LYS A 202 -6.01 -32.26 1.93
C LYS A 202 -6.50 -33.41 2.82
N SER A 203 -6.22 -33.37 4.12
CA SER A 203 -6.66 -34.39 5.07
C SER A 203 -8.19 -34.46 5.18
N ALA A 204 -8.86 -33.31 5.28
CA ALA A 204 -10.31 -33.24 5.34
C ALA A 204 -10.97 -33.78 4.05
N ILE A 205 -10.46 -33.39 2.88
CA ILE A 205 -10.96 -33.86 1.58
C ILE A 205 -10.69 -35.36 1.40
N SER A 206 -9.52 -35.86 1.77
CA SER A 206 -9.23 -37.30 1.72
C SER A 206 -10.24 -38.08 2.56
N SER A 207 -10.57 -37.58 3.75
CA SER A 207 -11.56 -38.22 4.63
C SER A 207 -12.98 -38.18 4.03
N GLN A 208 -13.33 -37.13 3.29
CA GLN A 208 -14.60 -37.05 2.54
C GLN A 208 -14.64 -38.07 1.40
N ILE A 209 -13.54 -38.22 0.65
CA ILE A 209 -13.44 -39.24 -0.41
C ILE A 209 -13.58 -40.66 0.16
N ASP A 210 -12.95 -40.93 1.31
CA ASP A 210 -13.03 -42.23 1.98
C ASP A 210 -14.43 -42.58 2.48
N ARG A 211 -15.20 -41.57 2.89
CA ARG A 211 -16.57 -41.72 3.40
C ARG A 211 -17.64 -41.77 2.33
N ALA A 212 -17.32 -41.39 1.10
CA ALA A 212 -18.28 -41.37 -0.01
C ALA A 212 -18.83 -42.80 -0.27
N GLY A 213 -20.16 -42.92 -0.27
CA GLY A 213 -20.86 -44.18 -0.54
C GLY A 213 -21.10 -44.42 -2.02
N HIS A 214 -21.00 -43.39 -2.86
CA HIS A 214 -21.25 -43.48 -4.29
C HIS A 214 -20.18 -42.78 -5.15
N VAL A 215 -20.01 -43.26 -6.38
CA VAL A 215 -19.09 -42.66 -7.37
C VAL A 215 -19.39 -41.17 -7.62
N SER A 216 -20.67 -40.78 -7.58
CA SER A 216 -21.11 -39.38 -7.74
C SER A 216 -20.60 -38.47 -6.62
N GLU A 217 -20.63 -38.94 -5.37
CA GLU A 217 -20.14 -38.21 -4.19
C GLU A 217 -18.62 -38.05 -4.23
N VAL A 218 -17.90 -39.09 -4.64
CA VAL A 218 -16.44 -39.01 -4.87
C VAL A 218 -16.12 -37.95 -5.94
N THR A 219 -16.89 -37.94 -7.03
CA THR A 219 -16.72 -36.97 -8.11
C THR A 219 -16.98 -35.54 -7.63
N ALA A 220 -18.02 -35.33 -6.82
CA ALA A 220 -18.31 -34.04 -6.22
C ALA A 220 -17.16 -33.56 -5.30
N ALA A 221 -16.62 -34.44 -4.45
CA ALA A 221 -15.49 -34.13 -3.58
C ALA A 221 -14.22 -33.75 -4.38
N LYS A 222 -13.94 -34.47 -5.47
CA LYS A 222 -12.82 -34.17 -6.37
C LYS A 222 -12.96 -32.79 -7.02
N ASN A 223 -14.15 -32.46 -7.51
CA ASN A 223 -14.41 -31.15 -8.14
C ASN A 223 -14.29 -30.02 -7.12
N ALA A 224 -14.88 -30.17 -5.93
CA ALA A 224 -14.76 -29.20 -4.84
C ALA A 224 -13.29 -28.97 -4.42
N ALA A 225 -12.48 -30.03 -4.38
CA ALA A 225 -11.05 -29.94 -4.09
C ALA A 225 -10.30 -29.12 -5.16
N THR A 226 -10.63 -29.35 -6.44
CA THR A 226 -10.02 -28.63 -7.57
C THR A 226 -10.37 -27.15 -7.53
N GLU A 227 -11.63 -26.81 -7.26
CA GLU A 227 -12.07 -25.42 -7.11
C GLU A 227 -11.42 -24.72 -5.92
N LEU A 228 -11.36 -25.37 -4.76
CA LEU A 228 -10.70 -24.84 -3.58
C LEU A 228 -9.21 -24.59 -3.85
N ASN A 229 -8.55 -25.52 -4.55
CA ASN A 229 -7.14 -25.37 -4.94
C ASN A 229 -6.94 -24.15 -5.85
N ALA A 230 -7.83 -23.92 -6.81
CA ALA A 230 -7.78 -22.73 -7.66
C ALA A 230 -7.92 -21.45 -6.84
N GLN A 231 -8.86 -21.39 -5.89
CA GLN A 231 -9.01 -20.21 -5.02
C GLN A 231 -7.82 -20.00 -4.09
N MET A 232 -7.19 -21.07 -3.59
CA MET A 232 -5.95 -20.95 -2.82
C MET A 232 -4.82 -20.37 -3.67
N GLY A 233 -4.71 -20.76 -4.95
CA GLY A 233 -3.77 -20.14 -5.89
C GLY A 233 -4.06 -18.65 -6.14
N ASN A 234 -5.35 -18.27 -6.26
CA ASN A 234 -5.74 -16.86 -6.37
C ASN A 234 -5.39 -16.05 -5.12
N LEU A 235 -5.51 -16.64 -3.92
CA LEU A 235 -5.10 -16.00 -2.67
C LEU A 235 -3.59 -15.78 -2.61
N GLU A 236 -2.80 -16.77 -3.04
CA GLU A 236 -1.34 -16.63 -3.19
C GLU A 236 -0.99 -15.48 -4.15
N GLN A 237 -1.66 -15.41 -5.30
CA GLN A 237 -1.46 -14.34 -6.27
C GLN A 237 -1.87 -12.97 -5.72
N ALA A 238 -2.94 -12.87 -4.93
CA ALA A 238 -3.43 -11.62 -4.35
C ALA A 238 -2.42 -10.95 -3.40
N ILE A 239 -1.55 -11.73 -2.76
CA ILE A 239 -0.49 -11.22 -1.88
C ILE A 239 0.91 -11.25 -2.51
N HIS A 240 1.03 -11.66 -3.78
CA HIS A 240 2.32 -11.88 -4.42
C HIS A 240 3.19 -10.61 -4.44
N ASP A 241 2.59 -9.44 -4.66
CA ASP A 241 3.29 -8.16 -4.75
C ASP A 241 3.36 -7.41 -3.42
N GLN A 242 3.08 -8.06 -2.28
CA GLN A 242 2.99 -7.40 -0.97
C GLN A 242 4.22 -6.58 -0.60
N ASN A 243 5.43 -7.04 -0.96
CA ASN A 243 6.67 -6.36 -0.63
C ASN A 243 6.82 -5.08 -1.44
N THR A 244 6.49 -5.13 -2.74
CA THR A 244 6.46 -3.97 -3.62
C THR A 244 5.45 -2.95 -3.14
N VAL A 245 4.25 -3.38 -2.76
CA VAL A 245 3.21 -2.50 -2.21
C VAL A 245 3.68 -1.84 -0.92
N LYS A 246 4.22 -2.60 0.04
CA LYS A 246 4.70 -2.09 1.34
C LYS A 246 5.87 -1.09 1.23
N GLN A 247 6.66 -1.16 0.15
CA GLN A 247 7.75 -0.22 -0.12
C GLN A 247 7.30 1.03 -0.87
N GLY A 248 6.14 0.99 -1.53
CA GLY A 248 5.61 2.11 -2.31
C GLY A 248 5.07 3.24 -1.43
N VAL A 249 5.15 4.47 -1.94
CA VAL A 249 4.64 5.68 -1.28
C VAL A 249 3.16 5.55 -0.93
N ASN A 250 2.37 4.93 -1.82
CA ASN A 250 0.96 4.73 -1.56
C ASN A 250 0.69 3.90 -0.29
N PHE A 251 1.64 3.07 0.15
CA PHE A 251 1.60 2.44 1.46
C PHE A 251 2.29 3.28 2.54
N THR A 252 3.55 3.71 2.36
CA THR A 252 4.33 4.35 3.45
C THR A 252 3.65 5.61 4.00
N ASP A 253 3.06 6.39 3.11
CA ASP A 253 2.43 7.68 3.43
C ASP A 253 0.90 7.55 3.58
N ALA A 254 0.33 6.35 3.43
CA ALA A 254 -1.09 6.11 3.72
C ALA A 254 -1.40 6.30 5.20
N ASP A 255 -2.67 6.52 5.52
CA ASP A 255 -3.10 6.62 6.92
C ASP A 255 -2.78 5.32 7.66
N LYS A 256 -2.37 5.45 8.93
CA LYS A 256 -1.96 4.30 9.75
C LYS A 256 -3.01 3.17 9.73
N ALA A 257 -4.29 3.50 9.88
CA ALA A 257 -5.37 2.51 9.88
C ALA A 257 -5.46 1.71 8.57
N LYS A 258 -5.20 2.34 7.41
CA LYS A 258 -5.21 1.67 6.10
C LYS A 258 -3.99 0.78 5.90
N ARG A 259 -2.81 1.22 6.35
CA ARG A 259 -1.61 0.38 6.37
C ARG A 259 -1.80 -0.86 7.24
N ASP A 260 -2.36 -0.67 8.44
CA ASP A 260 -2.65 -1.76 9.36
C ASP A 260 -3.67 -2.74 8.76
N ALA A 261 -4.74 -2.24 8.13
CA ALA A 261 -5.73 -3.06 7.45
C ALA A 261 -5.11 -3.93 6.33
N TYR A 262 -4.27 -3.34 5.46
CA TYR A 262 -3.59 -4.10 4.41
C TYR A 262 -2.61 -5.13 5.00
N THR A 263 -1.82 -4.73 5.99
CA THR A 263 -0.85 -5.63 6.66
C THR A 263 -1.55 -6.81 7.33
N ASN A 264 -2.67 -6.57 8.02
CA ASN A 264 -3.46 -7.61 8.66
C ASN A 264 -4.12 -8.55 7.64
N ALA A 265 -4.67 -8.01 6.55
CA ALA A 265 -5.26 -8.82 5.47
C ALA A 265 -4.22 -9.75 4.84
N VAL A 266 -3.01 -9.24 4.57
CA VAL A 266 -1.90 -10.03 4.06
C VAL A 266 -1.47 -11.10 5.07
N SER A 267 -1.29 -10.76 6.35
CA SER A 267 -0.92 -11.74 7.38
C SER A 267 -1.97 -12.86 7.54
N ARG A 268 -3.25 -12.52 7.43
CA ARG A 268 -4.34 -13.51 7.43
C ARG A 268 -4.25 -14.43 6.20
N ALA A 269 -3.99 -13.87 5.02
CA ALA A 269 -3.79 -14.65 3.81
C ALA A 269 -2.57 -15.59 3.93
N GLU A 270 -1.44 -15.13 4.46
CA GLU A 270 -0.26 -15.96 4.75
C GLU A 270 -0.59 -17.11 5.71
N THR A 271 -1.39 -16.84 6.74
CA THR A 271 -1.86 -17.87 7.69
C THR A 271 -2.70 -18.94 7.01
N ILE A 272 -3.59 -18.54 6.09
CA ILE A 272 -4.42 -19.47 5.31
C ILE A 272 -3.55 -20.29 4.34
N LEU A 273 -2.58 -19.67 3.68
CA LEU A 273 -1.71 -20.31 2.68
C LEU A 273 -0.65 -21.23 3.29
N ASN A 274 -0.38 -21.11 4.59
CA ASN A 274 0.63 -21.92 5.26
C ASN A 274 0.33 -23.42 5.09
N LYS A 275 1.22 -24.14 4.42
CA LYS A 275 1.01 -25.57 4.07
C LYS A 275 0.81 -26.47 5.28
N THR A 276 1.55 -26.19 6.35
CA THR A 276 1.62 -27.07 7.52
C THR A 276 0.62 -26.67 8.58
N GLN A 277 0.50 -25.36 8.84
CA GLN A 277 -0.31 -24.82 9.94
C GLN A 277 -1.65 -24.23 9.48
N GLY A 278 -1.82 -23.99 8.19
CA GLY A 278 -3.05 -23.42 7.64
C GLY A 278 -4.24 -24.34 7.94
N ALA A 279 -5.34 -23.75 8.40
CA ALA A 279 -6.54 -24.48 8.77
C ALA A 279 -7.21 -25.15 7.55
N ASN A 280 -8.22 -25.99 7.81
CA ASN A 280 -9.16 -26.45 6.79
C ASN A 280 -10.12 -25.31 6.38
N THR A 281 -9.58 -24.27 5.76
CA THR A 281 -10.33 -23.06 5.38
C THR A 281 -11.25 -23.38 4.20
N SER A 282 -12.51 -22.95 4.28
CA SER A 282 -13.50 -23.19 3.23
C SER A 282 -13.23 -22.35 1.99
N LYS A 283 -13.80 -22.73 0.84
CA LYS A 283 -13.70 -21.94 -0.41
C LYS A 283 -14.20 -20.51 -0.22
N GLN A 284 -15.34 -20.34 0.45
CA GLN A 284 -15.93 -19.04 0.70
C GLN A 284 -15.04 -18.16 1.58
N ASP A 285 -14.41 -18.74 2.60
CA ASP A 285 -13.49 -17.99 3.48
C ASP A 285 -12.19 -17.59 2.76
N VAL A 286 -11.72 -18.42 1.83
CA VAL A 286 -10.59 -18.08 0.94
C VAL A 286 -10.98 -16.92 0.02
N GLU A 287 -12.16 -16.96 -0.60
CA GLU A 287 -12.69 -15.88 -1.44
C GLU A 287 -12.84 -14.57 -0.64
N ALA A 288 -13.32 -14.65 0.60
CA ALA A 288 -13.40 -13.49 1.50
C ALA A 288 -12.02 -12.92 1.84
N ALA A 289 -11.00 -13.78 2.05
CA ALA A 289 -9.63 -13.33 2.28
C ALA A 289 -9.04 -12.61 1.05
N ILE A 290 -9.31 -13.10 -0.16
CA ILE A 290 -8.92 -12.45 -1.42
C ILE A 290 -9.54 -11.05 -1.51
N GLN A 291 -10.84 -10.94 -1.24
CA GLN A 291 -11.55 -9.66 -1.26
C GLN A 291 -10.98 -8.68 -0.23
N ASN A 292 -10.73 -9.14 1.00
CA ASN A 292 -10.15 -8.31 2.06
C ASN A 292 -8.77 -7.75 1.67
N VAL A 293 -7.88 -8.59 1.10
CA VAL A 293 -6.57 -8.13 0.61
C VAL A 293 -6.75 -7.08 -0.49
N THR A 294 -7.62 -7.34 -1.47
CA THR A 294 -7.86 -6.45 -2.61
C THR A 294 -8.44 -5.11 -2.16
N SER A 295 -9.47 -5.12 -1.32
CA SER A 295 -10.09 -3.92 -0.79
C SER A 295 -9.13 -3.11 0.08
N ALA A 296 -8.36 -3.75 0.95
CA ALA A 296 -7.39 -3.05 1.80
C ALA A 296 -6.24 -2.44 0.98
N LYS A 297 -5.77 -3.13 -0.07
CA LYS A 297 -4.78 -2.61 -1.01
C LYS A 297 -5.29 -1.38 -1.75
N ASN A 298 -6.52 -1.43 -2.26
CA ASN A 298 -7.14 -0.31 -2.98
C ASN A 298 -7.47 0.88 -2.05
N ALA A 299 -7.65 0.63 -0.75
CA ALA A 299 -7.89 1.68 0.23
C ALA A 299 -6.63 2.47 0.62
N LEU A 300 -5.44 1.98 0.28
CA LEU A 300 -4.18 2.70 0.51
C LEU A 300 -4.20 4.06 -0.20
N ASN A 301 -3.84 5.11 0.53
CA ASN A 301 -4.05 6.50 0.14
C ASN A 301 -2.80 7.39 0.28
N GLY A 302 -1.60 6.81 0.30
CA GLY A 302 -0.37 7.59 0.44
C GLY A 302 -0.17 8.59 -0.70
N ASP A 303 -0.49 8.24 -1.94
CA ASP A 303 -0.35 9.15 -3.09
C ASP A 303 -1.30 10.36 -2.97
N GLN A 304 -2.51 10.12 -2.44
CA GLN A 304 -3.45 11.19 -2.14
C GLN A 304 -2.95 12.08 -1.00
N ASN A 305 -2.35 11.49 0.04
CA ASN A 305 -1.77 12.23 1.15
C ASN A 305 -0.60 13.13 0.69
N VAL A 306 0.26 12.65 -0.22
CA VAL A 306 1.30 13.47 -0.86
C VAL A 306 0.69 14.64 -1.65
N THR A 307 -0.36 14.38 -2.44
CA THR A 307 -1.06 15.43 -3.19
C THR A 307 -1.65 16.49 -2.25
N ASN A 308 -2.29 16.07 -1.17
CA ASN A 308 -2.84 16.98 -0.15
C ASN A 308 -1.74 17.81 0.52
N ALA A 309 -0.61 17.19 0.87
CA ALA A 309 0.55 17.87 1.44
C ALA A 309 1.10 18.93 0.47
N LYS A 310 1.22 18.60 -0.83
CA LYS A 310 1.67 19.58 -1.86
C LYS A 310 0.74 20.79 -1.93
N ASN A 311 -0.56 20.57 -1.95
CA ASN A 311 -1.55 21.65 -1.99
C ASN A 311 -1.47 22.53 -0.73
N ALA A 312 -1.37 21.92 0.44
CA ALA A 312 -1.19 22.65 1.70
C ALA A 312 0.12 23.46 1.70
N ALA A 313 1.24 22.87 1.27
CA ALA A 313 2.53 23.54 1.20
C ALA A 313 2.54 24.70 0.19
N LYS A 314 1.90 24.55 -0.97
CA LYS A 314 1.74 25.62 -1.96
C LYS A 314 0.90 26.78 -1.41
N ASN A 315 -0.18 26.47 -0.70
CA ASN A 315 -1.00 27.50 -0.04
C ASN A 315 -0.20 28.24 1.04
N ALA A 316 0.54 27.52 1.89
CA ALA A 316 1.42 28.12 2.88
C ALA A 316 2.51 29.00 2.23
N LEU A 317 3.17 28.50 1.17
CA LEU A 317 4.15 29.24 0.38
C LEU A 317 3.54 30.50 -0.23
N ASN A 318 2.27 30.45 -0.65
CA ASN A 318 1.59 31.60 -1.20
C ASN A 318 1.40 32.74 -0.19
N ASN A 319 1.24 32.40 1.09
CA ASN A 319 1.10 33.34 2.19
C ASN A 319 2.43 33.88 2.73
N LEU A 320 3.58 33.40 2.25
CA LEU A 320 4.89 33.95 2.62
C LEU A 320 5.11 35.31 1.94
N THR A 321 5.29 36.35 2.75
CA THR A 321 5.28 37.75 2.30
C THR A 321 6.65 38.36 2.06
N SER A 322 7.74 37.78 2.57
CA SER A 322 9.08 38.38 2.56
C SER A 322 9.99 37.84 1.46
N ILE A 323 9.82 36.57 1.07
CA ILE A 323 10.55 35.99 -0.06
C ILE A 323 10.23 36.67 -1.41
N ASN A 324 11.18 36.63 -2.35
CA ASN A 324 10.99 37.16 -3.70
C ASN A 324 10.41 36.11 -4.68
N ASN A 325 10.02 36.54 -5.88
CA ASN A 325 9.36 35.68 -6.86
C ASN A 325 10.26 34.54 -7.37
N ALA A 326 11.58 34.75 -7.45
CA ALA A 326 12.52 33.72 -7.89
C ALA A 326 12.62 32.58 -6.85
N GLN A 327 12.74 32.94 -5.57
CA GLN A 327 12.72 31.99 -4.44
C GLN A 327 11.38 31.23 -4.36
N LYS A 328 10.26 31.95 -4.52
CA LYS A 328 8.92 31.35 -4.49
C LYS A 328 8.73 30.33 -5.62
N ARG A 329 9.24 30.64 -6.82
CA ARG A 329 9.19 29.72 -7.97
C ARG A 329 10.01 28.45 -7.73
N ASP A 330 11.23 28.59 -7.23
CA ASP A 330 12.10 27.44 -6.91
C ASP A 330 11.47 26.53 -5.85
N LEU A 331 10.93 27.11 -4.76
CA LEU A 331 10.23 26.36 -3.72
C LEU A 331 8.98 25.66 -4.26
N THR A 332 8.23 26.31 -5.17
CA THR A 332 7.08 25.68 -5.84
C THR A 332 7.51 24.45 -6.64
N THR A 333 8.56 24.57 -7.44
CA THR A 333 9.14 23.44 -8.20
C THR A 333 9.58 22.31 -7.29
N LYS A 334 10.25 22.62 -6.17
CA LYS A 334 10.69 21.61 -5.20
C LYS A 334 9.51 20.91 -4.51
N ILE A 335 8.43 21.63 -4.18
CA ILE A 335 7.19 21.02 -3.68
C ILE A 335 6.60 20.06 -4.73
N ASP A 336 6.58 20.46 -6.00
CA ASP A 336 6.05 19.63 -7.08
C ASP A 336 6.88 18.36 -7.32
N GLN A 337 8.21 18.44 -7.16
CA GLN A 337 9.13 17.31 -7.31
C GLN A 337 9.15 16.36 -6.13
N ALA A 338 8.76 16.81 -4.93
CA ALA A 338 8.75 15.95 -3.75
C ALA A 338 7.80 14.75 -3.95
N THR A 339 8.25 13.55 -3.59
CA THR A 339 7.51 12.31 -3.80
C THR A 339 6.87 11.75 -2.54
N THR A 340 7.14 12.34 -1.37
CA THR A 340 6.62 11.92 -0.06
C THR A 340 6.10 13.12 0.72
N VAL A 341 5.22 12.87 1.69
CA VAL A 341 4.68 13.88 2.61
C VAL A 341 5.83 14.56 3.37
N ALA A 342 6.76 13.77 3.92
CA ALA A 342 7.92 14.28 4.65
C ALA A 342 8.83 15.16 3.76
N GLY A 343 9.00 14.79 2.48
CA GLY A 343 9.75 15.59 1.52
C GLY A 343 9.08 16.94 1.26
N VAL A 344 7.75 16.97 1.11
CA VAL A 344 6.98 18.20 0.96
C VAL A 344 7.11 19.09 2.21
N GLU A 345 7.00 18.51 3.41
CA GLU A 345 7.15 19.22 4.68
C GLU A 345 8.54 19.85 4.83
N ALA A 346 9.60 19.14 4.45
CA ALA A 346 10.97 19.67 4.48
C ALA A 346 11.15 20.90 3.57
N VAL A 347 10.57 20.89 2.37
CA VAL A 347 10.59 22.04 1.46
C VAL A 347 9.77 23.21 2.04
N SER A 348 8.60 22.92 2.62
CA SER A 348 7.76 23.94 3.27
C SER A 348 8.48 24.63 4.44
N ASN A 349 9.17 23.85 5.27
CA ASN A 349 10.00 24.37 6.37
C ASN A 349 11.15 25.24 5.85
N THR A 350 11.82 24.82 4.78
CA THR A 350 12.87 25.61 4.11
C THR A 350 12.32 26.96 3.64
N GLY A 351 11.12 26.98 3.05
CA GLY A 351 10.45 28.21 2.63
C GLY A 351 10.15 29.16 3.80
N THR A 352 9.65 28.63 4.92
CA THR A 352 9.36 29.41 6.13
C THR A 352 10.62 30.03 6.74
N GLN A 353 11.71 29.26 6.82
CA GLN A 353 12.99 29.76 7.33
C GLN A 353 13.59 30.83 6.40
N LEU A 354 13.52 30.62 5.08
CA LEU A 354 13.97 31.61 4.10
C LEU A 354 13.16 32.91 4.20
N ASN A 355 11.83 32.80 4.37
CA ASN A 355 10.96 33.95 4.58
C ASN A 355 11.35 34.76 5.82
N THR A 356 11.71 34.08 6.91
CA THR A 356 12.20 34.71 8.13
C THR A 356 13.52 35.45 7.89
N ALA A 357 14.48 34.82 7.21
CA ALA A 357 15.75 35.46 6.87
C ALA A 357 15.55 36.71 5.99
N MET A 358 14.66 36.63 5.00
CA MET A 358 14.31 37.77 4.14
C MET A 358 13.64 38.90 4.94
N ALA A 359 12.76 38.58 5.89
CA ALA A 359 12.16 39.58 6.78
C ALA A 359 13.22 40.27 7.66
N ASN A 360 14.19 39.51 8.16
CA ASN A 360 15.30 40.07 8.94
C ASN A 360 16.21 40.96 8.09
N LEU A 361 16.47 40.59 6.84
CA LEU A 361 17.22 41.43 5.89
C LEU A 361 16.48 42.76 5.65
N GLN A 362 15.17 42.71 5.41
CA GLN A 362 14.32 43.91 5.29
C GLN A 362 14.44 44.79 6.53
N ASN A 363 14.28 44.20 7.72
CA ASN A 363 14.40 44.93 8.99
C ASN A 363 15.79 45.55 9.19
N GLY A 364 16.86 44.86 8.77
CA GLY A 364 18.23 45.32 8.88
C GLY A 364 18.54 46.58 8.06
N ILE A 365 17.72 46.91 7.05
CA ILE A 365 17.87 48.13 6.23
C ILE A 365 16.76 49.16 6.47
N ASN A 366 15.80 48.91 7.36
CA ASN A 366 14.66 49.82 7.57
C ASN A 366 15.09 51.22 8.03
N ASP A 367 16.23 51.35 8.71
CA ASP A 367 16.76 52.64 9.15
C ASP A 367 17.83 53.22 8.22
N LYS A 368 17.85 52.78 6.95
CA LYS A 368 18.68 53.33 5.87
C LYS A 368 18.64 54.85 5.83
N ALA A 369 17.44 55.44 5.79
CA ALA A 369 17.28 56.89 5.68
C ALA A 369 17.90 57.65 6.86
N ASN A 370 17.68 57.15 8.09
CA ASN A 370 18.24 57.74 9.30
C ASN A 370 19.78 57.61 9.33
N THR A 371 20.30 56.47 8.89
CA THR A 371 21.75 56.25 8.83
C THR A 371 22.40 57.17 7.81
N LEU A 372 21.82 57.31 6.61
CA LEU A 372 22.34 58.17 5.54
C LEU A 372 22.29 59.66 5.89
N ALA A 373 21.34 60.09 6.72
CA ALA A 373 21.22 61.48 7.18
C ALA A 373 22.06 61.78 8.44
N SER A 374 22.73 60.77 9.03
CA SER A 374 23.50 60.95 10.25
C SER A 374 24.88 61.54 9.97
N GLU A 375 25.37 62.39 10.87
CA GLU A 375 26.76 62.89 10.81
C GLU A 375 27.78 61.75 10.90
N ASN A 376 27.44 60.66 11.62
CA ASN A 376 28.29 59.48 11.65
C ASN A 376 28.51 58.85 10.27
N TYR A 377 27.57 59.03 9.33
CA TYR A 377 27.76 58.65 7.94
C TYR A 377 28.46 59.77 7.14
N HIS A 378 28.01 61.02 7.24
CA HIS A 378 28.56 62.13 6.44
C HIS A 378 30.07 62.33 6.66
N ASP A 379 30.50 62.36 7.91
CA ASP A 379 31.91 62.52 8.31
C ASP A 379 32.71 61.21 8.29
N ALA A 380 32.08 60.07 7.99
CA ALA A 380 32.81 58.80 7.86
C ALA A 380 33.75 58.82 6.65
N ASP A 381 34.75 57.94 6.71
CA ASP A 381 35.68 57.75 5.61
C ASP A 381 34.96 57.29 4.33
N SER A 382 35.51 57.67 3.18
CA SER A 382 34.89 57.42 1.87
C SER A 382 34.67 55.93 1.57
N ASP A 383 35.62 55.09 1.96
CA ASP A 383 35.55 53.62 1.83
C ASP A 383 34.42 53.04 2.68
N LYS A 384 34.27 53.50 3.93
CA LYS A 384 33.20 53.05 4.85
C LYS A 384 31.81 53.48 4.39
N LYS A 385 31.66 54.71 3.90
CA LYS A 385 30.42 55.19 3.26
C LYS A 385 30.05 54.32 2.06
N THR A 386 31.03 54.02 1.21
CA THR A 386 30.85 53.16 0.03
C THR A 386 30.47 51.75 0.44
N ALA A 387 31.13 51.17 1.44
CA ALA A 387 30.82 49.83 1.94
C ALA A 387 29.38 49.73 2.46
N TYR A 388 28.92 50.72 3.25
CA TYR A 388 27.55 50.74 3.76
C TYR A 388 26.51 50.89 2.64
N THR A 389 26.70 51.85 1.73
CA THR A 389 25.76 52.07 0.61
C THR A 389 25.71 50.88 -0.33
N GLN A 390 26.85 50.22 -0.60
CA GLN A 390 26.91 49.02 -1.43
C GLN A 390 26.21 47.83 -0.76
N ALA A 391 26.42 47.62 0.55
CA ALA A 391 25.76 46.55 1.30
C ALA A 391 24.23 46.74 1.33
N VAL A 392 23.77 47.97 1.56
CA VAL A 392 22.33 48.31 1.51
C VAL A 392 21.76 48.11 0.11
N THR A 393 22.46 48.56 -0.94
CA THR A 393 22.02 48.38 -2.34
C THR A 393 21.92 46.89 -2.68
N ASN A 394 22.88 46.07 -2.24
CA ASN A 394 22.82 44.63 -2.41
C ASN A 394 21.62 44.02 -1.67
N ALA A 395 21.35 44.43 -0.43
CA ALA A 395 20.17 44.00 0.31
C ALA A 395 18.86 44.38 -0.38
N GLU A 396 18.75 45.61 -0.91
CA GLU A 396 17.58 46.07 -1.68
C GLU A 396 17.39 45.23 -2.96
N ASN A 397 18.47 44.89 -3.67
CA ASN A 397 18.41 44.02 -4.84
C ASN A 397 17.91 42.61 -4.49
N ILE A 398 18.35 42.05 -3.36
CA ILE A 398 17.90 40.73 -2.87
C ILE A 398 16.39 40.76 -2.51
N LEU A 399 15.97 41.81 -1.81
CA LEU A 399 14.60 42.01 -1.33
C LEU A 399 13.61 42.34 -2.45
N ASN A 400 14.08 42.83 -3.60
CA ASN A 400 13.23 43.18 -4.72
C ASN A 400 12.36 41.98 -5.12
N LYS A 401 11.04 42.14 -5.04
CA LYS A 401 10.09 41.06 -5.29
C LYS A 401 10.17 40.49 -6.70
N ASN A 402 10.44 41.34 -7.68
CA ASN A 402 10.36 40.98 -9.09
C ASN A 402 11.71 40.59 -9.68
N SER A 403 12.79 41.25 -9.26
CA SER A 403 14.13 41.07 -9.83
C SER A 403 15.15 40.46 -8.87
N GLY A 404 14.76 40.17 -7.62
CA GLY A 404 15.65 39.53 -6.66
C GLY A 404 16.04 38.12 -7.10
N SER A 405 17.31 37.78 -6.88
CA SER A 405 17.86 36.45 -7.21
C SER A 405 17.30 35.35 -6.30
N ASN A 406 17.32 34.11 -6.78
CA ASN A 406 16.99 32.93 -5.98
C ASN A 406 18.13 32.59 -5.01
N LEU A 407 18.22 33.32 -3.89
CA LEU A 407 19.19 33.06 -2.83
C LEU A 407 18.62 32.12 -1.77
N ASP A 408 19.48 31.26 -1.23
CA ASP A 408 19.17 30.46 -0.07
C ASP A 408 19.24 31.26 1.24
N LYS A 409 18.89 30.60 2.35
CA LYS A 409 18.87 31.22 3.68
C LYS A 409 20.24 31.79 4.08
N ALA A 410 21.31 31.04 3.86
CA ALA A 410 22.64 31.42 4.32
C ALA A 410 23.17 32.65 3.57
N ALA A 411 22.91 32.73 2.26
CA ALA A 411 23.26 33.89 1.45
C ALA A 411 22.49 35.15 1.89
N VAL A 412 21.21 35.02 2.23
CA VAL A 412 20.40 36.14 2.77
C VAL A 412 20.93 36.60 4.13
N GLU A 413 21.25 35.67 5.03
CA GLU A 413 21.84 35.98 6.34
C GLU A 413 23.23 36.63 6.20
N ASN A 414 24.02 36.25 5.20
CA ASN A 414 25.30 36.88 4.90
C ASN A 414 25.10 38.34 4.46
N ALA A 415 24.14 38.62 3.57
CA ALA A 415 23.82 39.99 3.17
C ALA A 415 23.39 40.86 4.37
N LEU A 416 22.62 40.31 5.31
CA LEU A 416 22.26 41.01 6.54
C LEU A 416 23.49 41.30 7.42
N SER A 417 24.41 40.33 7.54
CA SER A 417 25.68 40.53 8.24
C SER A 417 26.54 41.63 7.60
N GLN A 418 26.62 41.67 6.26
CA GLN A 418 27.34 42.72 5.54
C GLN A 418 26.76 44.11 5.82
N VAL A 419 25.44 44.27 5.80
CA VAL A 419 24.77 45.53 6.17
C VAL A 419 25.12 45.92 7.61
N THR A 420 25.01 44.98 8.54
CA THR A 420 25.25 45.21 9.97
C THR A 420 26.70 45.64 10.22
N ASN A 421 27.66 44.94 9.62
CA ASN A 421 29.09 45.23 9.77
C ASN A 421 29.47 46.56 9.11
N ALA A 422 29.00 46.83 7.89
CA ALA A 422 29.31 48.07 7.19
C ALA A 422 28.71 49.29 7.91
N LYS A 423 27.51 49.15 8.49
CA LYS A 423 26.90 50.17 9.34
C LYS A 423 27.69 50.41 10.62
N GLY A 424 28.09 49.35 11.31
CA GLY A 424 28.91 49.44 12.52
C GLY A 424 30.31 50.02 12.28
N ALA A 425 30.83 49.91 11.05
CA ALA A 425 32.12 50.46 10.67
C ALA A 425 32.11 51.98 10.43
N LEU A 426 30.93 52.61 10.27
CA LEU A 426 30.82 54.07 10.06
C LEU A 426 31.45 54.82 11.23
N ASN A 427 32.40 55.71 10.92
CA ASN A 427 33.29 56.33 11.89
C ASN A 427 33.25 57.86 11.88
N GLY A 428 32.19 58.48 11.37
CA GLY A 428 32.09 59.95 11.31
C GLY A 428 32.16 60.61 12.69
N ASN A 429 31.55 60.01 13.71
CA ASN A 429 31.64 60.50 15.09
C ASN A 429 33.08 60.47 15.62
N HIS A 430 33.84 59.40 15.30
CA HIS A 430 35.24 59.29 15.66
C HIS A 430 36.08 60.33 14.91
N ASN A 431 35.81 60.53 13.62
CA ASN A 431 36.49 61.53 12.80
C ASN A 431 36.24 62.96 13.32
N LEU A 432 35.02 63.27 13.75
CA LEU A 432 34.68 64.54 14.40
C LEU A 432 35.48 64.74 15.69
N GLU A 433 35.53 63.74 16.57
CA GLU A 433 36.29 63.82 17.82
C GLU A 433 37.79 64.02 17.56
N GLN A 434 38.34 63.28 16.60
CA GLN A 434 39.74 63.43 16.18
C GLN A 434 40.01 64.82 15.59
N ALA A 435 39.10 65.35 14.77
CA ALA A 435 39.21 66.69 14.22
C ALA A 435 39.21 67.74 15.34
N LYS A 436 38.32 67.63 16.32
CA LYS A 436 38.27 68.53 17.49
C LYS A 436 39.58 68.51 18.28
N SER A 437 40.11 67.31 18.55
CA SER A 437 41.39 67.14 19.24
C SER A 437 42.56 67.77 18.46
N ASN A 438 42.61 67.55 17.15
CA ASN A 438 43.64 68.11 16.26
C ASN A 438 43.54 69.64 16.16
N ALA A 439 42.33 70.19 16.08
CA ALA A 439 42.11 71.63 16.04
C ALA A 439 42.51 72.29 17.37
N ASN A 440 42.15 71.70 18.51
CA ASN A 440 42.56 72.18 19.83
C ASN A 440 44.09 72.17 19.99
N THR A 441 44.76 71.11 19.53
CA THR A 441 46.23 71.02 19.50
C THR A 441 46.84 72.13 18.63
N THR A 442 46.28 72.36 17.44
CA THR A 442 46.70 73.43 16.53
C THR A 442 46.54 74.80 17.21
N ILE A 443 45.37 75.09 17.78
CA ILE A 443 45.07 76.36 18.46
C ILE A 443 46.02 76.61 19.63
N ASN A 444 46.34 75.58 20.41
CA ASN A 444 47.33 75.67 21.49
C ASN A 444 48.71 76.11 20.98
N GLY A 445 49.14 75.58 19.85
CA GLY A 445 50.43 75.87 19.22
C GLY A 445 50.55 77.24 18.54
N LEU A 446 49.45 77.99 18.37
CA LEU A 446 49.47 79.32 17.76
C LEU A 446 50.17 80.34 18.68
N GLN A 447 51.23 80.99 18.19
CA GLN A 447 52.14 81.80 19.02
C GLN A 447 51.64 83.23 19.28
N HIS A 448 50.84 83.78 18.37
CA HIS A 448 50.44 85.18 18.41
C HIS A 448 49.09 85.43 19.09
N LEU A 449 48.28 84.40 19.31
CA LEU A 449 47.00 84.54 19.99
C LEU A 449 47.17 84.82 21.49
N THR A 450 46.20 85.50 22.10
CA THR A 450 46.07 85.58 23.57
C THR A 450 45.43 84.30 24.12
N THR A 451 45.59 84.05 25.42
CA THR A 451 44.92 82.93 26.11
C THR A 451 43.41 82.99 25.92
N ALA A 452 42.80 84.18 26.09
CA ALA A 452 41.37 84.36 25.94
C ALA A 452 40.88 84.06 24.50
N GLN A 453 41.66 84.43 23.47
CA GLN A 453 41.33 84.12 22.07
C GLN A 453 41.39 82.61 21.82
N LYS A 454 42.43 81.94 22.34
CA LYS A 454 42.55 80.48 22.25
C LYS A 454 41.36 79.78 22.90
N ASP A 455 40.96 80.22 24.09
CA ASP A 455 39.83 79.61 24.82
C ASP A 455 38.51 79.79 24.07
N LYS A 456 38.28 80.97 23.47
CA LYS A 456 37.08 81.19 22.65
C LYS A 456 37.06 80.31 21.40
N LEU A 457 38.19 80.14 20.72
CA LEU A 457 38.32 79.24 19.57
C LEU A 457 38.09 77.77 19.97
N LYS A 458 38.64 77.32 21.11
CA LYS A 458 38.40 75.96 21.62
C LYS A 458 36.92 75.72 21.93
N GLN A 459 36.20 76.72 22.46
CA GLN A 459 34.75 76.63 22.64
C GLN A 459 34.02 76.46 21.30
N GLN A 460 34.42 77.21 20.27
CA GLN A 460 33.85 77.06 18.92
C GLN A 460 34.17 75.68 18.32
N VAL A 461 35.38 75.15 18.51
CA VAL A 461 35.74 73.77 18.13
C VAL A 461 34.84 72.76 18.84
N GLN A 462 34.60 72.92 20.14
CA GLN A 462 33.75 72.00 20.89
C GLN A 462 32.29 72.03 20.38
N GLN A 463 31.80 73.21 20.01
CA GLN A 463 30.43 73.43 19.49
C GLN A 463 30.25 72.97 18.04
N ALA A 464 31.32 72.78 17.28
CA ALA A 464 31.22 72.30 15.91
C ALA A 464 30.53 70.92 15.87
N GLN A 465 29.56 70.79 14.95
CA GLN A 465 28.72 69.60 14.84
C GLN A 465 29.27 68.56 13.86
N ASN A 466 30.25 68.94 13.03
CA ASN A 466 30.87 68.09 12.02
C ASN A 466 32.32 68.53 11.73
N VAL A 467 33.07 67.70 11.00
CA VAL A 467 34.49 67.91 10.70
C VAL A 467 34.71 69.22 9.95
N ALA A 468 33.86 69.54 8.96
CA ALA A 468 33.95 70.79 8.19
C ALA A 468 33.78 72.05 9.07
N GLY A 469 32.90 71.99 10.07
CA GLY A 469 32.74 73.05 11.07
C GLY A 469 34.01 73.22 11.91
N VAL A 470 34.65 72.13 12.32
CA VAL A 470 35.93 72.17 13.04
C VAL A 470 37.04 72.78 12.18
N ASP A 471 37.13 72.39 10.91
CA ASP A 471 38.13 72.92 9.97
C ASP A 471 37.93 74.42 9.69
N THR A 472 36.67 74.88 9.68
CA THR A 472 36.34 76.31 9.59
C THR A 472 36.91 77.08 10.78
N VAL A 473 36.69 76.59 12.01
CA VAL A 473 37.24 77.22 13.22
C VAL A 473 38.78 77.19 13.23
N LYS A 474 39.38 76.09 12.79
CA LYS A 474 40.84 75.97 12.65
C LYS A 474 41.41 76.97 11.64
N SER A 475 40.71 77.21 10.54
CA SER A 475 41.09 78.22 9.55
C SER A 475 40.98 79.63 10.12
N SER A 476 39.86 79.95 10.78
CA SER A 476 39.68 81.22 11.49
C SER A 476 40.75 81.46 12.56
N ALA A 477 41.16 80.42 13.29
CA ALA A 477 42.24 80.50 14.28
C ALA A 477 43.58 80.93 13.64
N ASN A 478 43.93 80.37 12.48
CA ASN A 478 45.14 80.72 11.76
C ASN A 478 45.09 82.17 11.24
N THR A 479 43.95 82.59 10.65
CA THR A 479 43.75 83.98 10.21
C THR A 479 43.89 84.96 11.38
N LEU A 480 43.26 84.66 12.51
CA LEU A 480 43.34 85.48 13.73
C LEU A 480 44.77 85.54 14.26
N ASN A 481 45.50 84.42 14.26
CA ASN A 481 46.90 84.37 14.68
C ASN A 481 47.79 85.22 13.76
N GLY A 482 47.56 85.20 12.45
CA GLY A 482 48.24 86.06 11.50
C GLY A 482 48.02 87.55 11.81
N ALA A 483 46.77 87.96 12.01
CA ALA A 483 46.44 89.34 12.37
C ALA A 483 47.06 89.79 13.70
N MET A 484 47.05 88.91 14.71
CA MET A 484 47.72 89.17 15.99
C MET A 484 49.24 89.28 15.85
N GLY A 485 49.84 88.50 14.95
CA GLY A 485 51.26 88.64 14.58
C GLY A 485 51.54 90.02 14.00
N THR A 486 50.74 90.47 13.03
CA THR A 486 50.82 91.83 12.47
C THR A 486 50.68 92.92 13.54
N LEU A 487 49.71 92.79 14.44
CA LEU A 487 49.49 93.72 15.53
C LEU A 487 50.70 93.79 16.48
N ARG A 488 51.22 92.63 16.90
CA ARG A 488 52.41 92.56 17.78
C ARG A 488 53.64 93.17 17.11
N ASN A 489 53.84 92.91 15.82
CA ASN A 489 54.94 93.50 15.06
C ASN A 489 54.79 95.02 14.93
N SER A 490 53.57 95.54 14.76
CA SER A 490 53.34 96.99 14.61
C SER A 490 53.81 97.81 15.83
N ILE A 491 53.77 97.21 17.03
CA ILE A 491 54.21 97.85 18.27
C ILE A 491 55.58 97.36 18.77
N GLN A 492 56.25 96.46 18.05
CA GLN A 492 57.52 95.86 18.48
C GLN A 492 58.60 96.92 18.72
N ASP A 493 58.67 97.92 17.85
CA ASP A 493 59.63 99.03 17.94
C ASP A 493 59.11 100.20 18.79
N ASN A 494 58.03 100.03 19.57
CA ASN A 494 57.40 101.13 20.31
C ASN A 494 58.40 101.87 21.21
N THR A 495 59.21 101.14 21.98
CA THR A 495 60.25 101.71 22.84
C THR A 495 61.29 102.50 22.03
N ALA A 496 61.78 101.92 20.92
CA ALA A 496 62.73 102.59 20.05
C ALA A 496 62.14 103.84 19.38
N THR A 497 60.86 103.77 18.99
CA THR A 497 60.12 104.88 18.38
C THR A 497 59.98 106.02 19.38
N LYS A 498 59.57 105.75 20.64
CA LYS A 498 59.42 106.77 21.69
C LYS A 498 60.74 107.44 22.11
N ASN A 499 61.85 106.71 22.01
CA ASN A 499 63.18 107.24 22.31
C ASN A 499 63.81 107.98 21.12
N GLY A 500 63.25 107.85 19.93
CA GLY A 500 63.77 108.48 18.71
C GLY A 500 63.44 109.96 18.65
N GLN A 501 64.34 110.75 18.07
CA GLN A 501 64.17 112.19 17.85
C GLN A 501 62.85 112.53 17.13
N ASN A 502 62.45 111.70 16.16
CA ASN A 502 61.21 111.91 15.41
C ASN A 502 59.96 111.87 16.30
N TYR A 503 59.98 111.15 17.43
CA TYR A 503 58.91 111.19 18.42
C TYR A 503 59.13 112.32 19.43
N LEU A 504 60.34 112.49 19.98
CA LEU A 504 60.63 113.48 21.02
C LEU A 504 60.29 114.92 20.59
N ASP A 505 60.56 115.26 19.33
CA ASP A 505 60.33 116.59 18.75
C ASP A 505 58.99 116.70 18.00
N ALA A 506 58.18 115.64 17.96
CA ALA A 506 56.88 115.65 17.31
C ALA A 506 55.88 116.56 18.04
N THR A 507 54.87 117.03 17.31
CA THR A 507 53.74 117.78 17.89
C THR A 507 52.99 116.93 18.90
N GLU A 508 52.47 117.57 19.96
CA GLU A 508 51.80 116.87 21.07
C GLU A 508 50.58 116.06 20.60
N SER A 509 49.87 116.56 19.58
CA SER A 509 48.77 115.85 18.92
C SER A 509 49.23 114.54 18.28
N ASN A 510 50.33 114.55 17.52
CA ASN A 510 50.87 113.36 16.86
C ASN A 510 51.44 112.34 17.86
N LYS A 511 52.09 112.80 18.94
CA LYS A 511 52.51 111.94 20.05
C LYS A 511 51.32 111.25 20.72
N THR A 512 50.27 112.01 21.01
CA THR A 512 49.03 111.51 21.62
C THR A 512 48.36 110.49 20.71
N ASN A 513 48.25 110.77 19.41
CA ASN A 513 47.66 109.84 18.44
C ASN A 513 48.44 108.52 18.34
N TYR A 514 49.77 108.58 18.30
CA TYR A 514 50.62 107.38 18.31
C TYR A 514 50.48 106.59 19.63
N ASN A 515 50.53 107.27 20.78
CA ASN A 515 50.34 106.64 22.08
C ASN A 515 48.97 105.94 22.17
N ASN A 516 47.89 106.62 21.78
CA ASN A 516 46.54 106.06 21.80
C ASN A 516 46.41 104.83 20.88
N ALA A 517 47.06 104.84 19.71
CA ALA A 517 47.08 103.69 18.80
C ALA A 517 47.85 102.50 19.41
N VAL A 518 49.00 102.76 20.03
CA VAL A 518 49.79 101.75 20.75
C VAL A 518 49.02 101.20 21.96
N ASP A 519 48.34 102.05 22.72
CA ASP A 519 47.52 101.65 23.86
C ASP A 519 46.31 100.82 23.42
N SER A 520 45.70 101.14 22.28
CA SER A 520 44.65 100.32 21.67
C SER A 520 45.16 98.94 21.26
N ALA A 521 46.36 98.88 20.65
CA ALA A 521 47.02 97.62 20.31
C ALA A 521 47.37 96.79 21.56
N ASN A 522 47.91 97.42 22.60
CA ASN A 522 48.18 96.79 23.89
C ASN A 522 46.89 96.30 24.58
N GLY A 523 45.79 97.05 24.46
CA GLY A 523 44.48 96.65 24.96
C GLY A 523 44.00 95.34 24.34
N VAL A 524 44.22 95.15 23.03
CA VAL A 524 43.91 93.88 22.35
C VAL A 524 44.89 92.77 22.74
N ILE A 525 46.19 93.05 22.80
CA ILE A 525 47.24 92.06 23.12
C ILE A 525 47.12 91.54 24.56
N ASN A 526 46.75 92.42 25.49
CA ASN A 526 46.64 92.11 26.92
C ASN A 526 45.20 91.76 27.34
N ALA A 527 44.26 91.63 26.40
CA ALA A 527 42.88 91.26 26.69
C ALA A 527 42.82 89.87 27.34
N THR A 528 42.39 89.81 28.60
CA THR A 528 42.22 88.58 29.38
C THR A 528 40.77 88.07 29.37
N SER A 529 39.81 88.91 28.97
CA SER A 529 38.38 88.58 28.85
C SER A 529 37.76 89.30 27.66
N ASN A 530 36.76 88.68 27.02
CA ASN A 530 36.08 89.22 25.83
C ASN A 530 37.05 89.75 24.75
N PRO A 531 38.00 88.90 24.30
CA PRO A 531 39.01 89.32 23.35
C PRO A 531 38.37 89.71 22.01
N ASN A 532 39.04 90.62 21.29
CA ASN A 532 38.68 90.86 19.90
C ASN A 532 38.97 89.60 19.06
N MET A 533 37.95 89.08 18.37
CA MET A 533 38.03 87.89 17.53
C MET A 533 38.01 88.22 16.02
N ASP A 534 37.89 89.50 15.67
CA ASP A 534 37.83 89.97 14.29
C ASP A 534 39.25 90.29 13.79
N ALA A 535 39.77 89.43 12.92
CA ALA A 535 41.09 89.60 12.32
C ALA A 535 41.23 90.90 11.52
N ASN A 536 40.15 91.40 10.89
CA ASN A 536 40.18 92.65 10.13
C ASN A 536 40.29 93.84 11.08
N ALA A 537 39.50 93.86 12.15
CA ALA A 537 39.58 94.90 13.18
C ALA A 537 40.98 94.94 13.82
N ILE A 538 41.57 93.79 14.11
CA ILE A 538 42.93 93.69 14.65
C ILE A 538 43.97 94.25 13.68
N ASN A 539 43.88 93.89 12.39
CA ASN A 539 44.76 94.45 11.36
C ASN A 539 44.59 95.96 11.20
N GLN A 540 43.37 96.49 11.30
CA GLN A 540 43.13 97.95 11.25
C GLN A 540 43.83 98.67 12.41
N ILE A 541 43.82 98.11 13.62
CA ILE A 541 44.55 98.67 14.76
C ILE A 541 46.06 98.65 14.48
N ALA A 542 46.58 97.57 13.90
CA ALA A 542 48.00 97.48 13.51
C ALA A 542 48.37 98.52 12.43
N THR A 543 47.49 98.73 11.45
CA THR A 543 47.64 99.80 10.45
C THR A 543 47.61 101.18 11.12
N GLN A 544 46.71 101.42 12.07
CA GLN A 544 46.62 102.70 12.78
C GLN A 544 47.90 103.01 13.57
N VAL A 545 48.50 102.01 14.24
CA VAL A 545 49.82 102.16 14.89
C VAL A 545 50.87 102.57 13.88
N THR A 546 50.90 101.92 12.72
CA THR A 546 51.88 102.20 11.65
C THR A 546 51.67 103.59 11.04
N SER A 547 50.44 103.96 10.72
CA SER A 547 50.09 105.27 10.15
C SER A 547 50.40 106.41 11.11
N THR A 548 50.08 106.25 12.40
CA THR A 548 50.40 107.27 13.42
C THR A 548 51.89 107.36 13.72
N LYS A 549 52.62 106.23 13.67
CA LYS A 549 54.10 106.21 13.71
C LYS A 549 54.71 107.03 12.57
N ASN A 550 54.21 106.84 11.36
CA ASN A 550 54.70 107.56 10.17
C ASN A 550 54.30 109.04 10.16
N ALA A 551 53.21 109.40 10.84
CA ALA A 551 52.75 110.79 10.98
C ALA A 551 53.53 111.59 12.03
N LEU A 552 54.43 110.97 12.79
CA LEU A 552 55.33 111.68 13.69
C LEU A 552 56.22 112.64 12.88
N ASP A 553 56.14 113.92 13.22
CA ASP A 553 56.71 115.04 12.48
C ASP A 553 57.95 115.63 13.16
N GLY A 554 58.52 114.97 14.18
CA GLY A 554 59.62 115.52 14.95
C GLY A 554 60.88 115.82 14.14
N THR A 555 61.17 115.02 13.11
CA THR A 555 62.28 115.29 12.19
C THR A 555 62.03 116.56 11.37
N HIS A 556 60.78 116.80 10.97
CA HIS A 556 60.38 118.01 10.27
C HIS A 556 60.43 119.22 11.21
N ASN A 557 59.89 119.11 12.41
CA ASN A 557 59.89 120.16 13.43
C ASN A 557 61.31 120.55 13.85
N LEU A 558 62.22 119.57 14.05
CA LEU A 558 63.63 119.82 14.33
C LEU A 558 64.34 120.52 13.17
N THR A 559 64.02 120.16 11.92
CA THR A 559 64.56 120.82 10.72
C THR A 559 64.06 122.26 10.61
N GLN A 560 62.77 122.49 10.88
CA GLN A 560 62.14 123.81 10.88
C GLN A 560 62.72 124.69 11.99
N ALA A 561 62.87 124.16 13.21
CA ALA A 561 63.50 124.85 14.34
C ALA A 561 64.97 125.22 14.05
N LYS A 562 65.75 124.34 13.39
CA LYS A 562 67.11 124.64 12.93
C LYS A 562 67.13 125.75 11.87
N GLN A 563 66.21 125.74 10.90
CA GLN A 563 66.07 126.80 9.89
C GLN A 563 65.64 128.15 10.50
N THR A 564 64.71 128.15 11.45
CA THR A 564 64.32 129.36 12.20
C THR A 564 65.49 129.89 13.06
N ALA A 565 66.32 129.02 13.62
CA ALA A 565 67.52 129.39 14.36
C ALA A 565 68.71 129.83 13.49
N THR A 566 68.67 129.61 12.17
CA THR A 566 69.71 130.06 11.21
C THR A 566 69.31 131.37 10.50
N ASN A 567 68.01 131.71 10.53
CA ASN A 567 67.43 132.92 9.92
C ASN A 567 67.08 134.02 10.95
N ALA A 568 67.42 133.81 12.23
CA ALA A 568 67.33 134.77 13.33
C ALA A 568 68.75 135.09 13.81
#